data_AF-A0A3A9YUT5-F1
#
_entry.id   AF-A0A3A9YUT5-F1
#
_cell.length_a   1.000
_cell.length_b   1.000
_cell.length_c   1.000
_cell.angle_alpha   90.00
_cell.angle_beta   90.00
_cell.angle_gamma   90.00
#
_symmetry.space_group_name_H-M   'P 1'
#
loop_
_entity.id
_entity.type
_entity.pdbx_description
1 polymer ?
#
loop_
_entity_poly.entity_id
_entity_poly.type
_entity_poly.pdbx_seq_one_letter_code
_entity_poly.pdbx_strand_id
1 'polypeptide(L)'
;MRGRRHGDTAVEVPDIHGELETHLTVDCPASGVGELAAWAAGRGLGFVHIVLARGRSRSQPMVTLRGNGSAAGRAAETGRLAAELAAAGYPVVRTKTEAAPWAQGVPQHDAAAGAGHPGRYFEHHVKLLLPPGHDRAALERLVLPHAAHVSWNARRVRADGHEERFVTQRCARVGRATAEERLTALLEALAAPPVPHRIVEVEREYVVYDSNLALDDGWITEEPTP
;
A
#
# COMPACT_ATOMS: atom_id res chain seq x y z
N MET A 1 11.70 32.30 29.24
CA MET A 1 10.67 31.34 29.68
C MET A 1 10.36 30.39 28.54
N ARG A 2 10.62 29.10 28.80
CA ARG A 2 10.24 27.84 28.12
C ARG A 2 9.70 27.91 26.67
N GLY A 3 10.52 27.43 25.74
CA GLY A 3 10.12 26.99 24.41
C GLY A 3 9.14 25.81 24.48
N ARG A 4 8.13 25.85 23.61
CA ARG A 4 7.19 24.75 23.40
C ARG A 4 7.95 23.61 22.74
N ARG A 5 8.08 22.49 23.45
CA ARG A 5 8.39 21.20 22.83
C ARG A 5 7.22 20.88 21.91
N HIS A 6 7.48 20.68 20.62
CA HIS A 6 6.52 19.99 19.76
C HIS A 6 6.27 18.65 20.42
N GLY A 7 5.01 18.42 20.80
CA GLY A 7 4.58 17.18 21.42
C GLY A 7 4.81 16.06 20.42
N ASP A 8 5.72 15.18 20.78
CA ASP A 8 5.84 13.85 20.19
C ASP A 8 4.58 13.09 20.64
N THR A 9 3.47 13.28 19.94
CA THR A 9 2.28 12.44 20.11
C THR A 9 2.71 11.04 19.68
N ALA A 10 2.98 10.19 20.67
CA ALA A 10 3.22 8.77 20.45
C ALA A 10 2.11 8.27 19.51
N VAL A 11 2.52 7.77 18.34
CA VAL A 11 1.61 7.15 17.39
C VAL A 11 0.86 6.05 18.15
N GLU A 12 -0.46 6.18 18.24
CA GLU A 12 -1.29 5.18 18.89
C GLU A 12 -1.25 3.89 18.08
N VAL A 13 -0.58 2.86 18.62
CA VAL A 13 -0.54 1.54 18.00
C VAL A 13 -1.83 0.80 18.36
N PRO A 14 -2.65 0.37 17.39
CA PRO A 14 -3.91 -0.30 17.69
C PRO A 14 -3.70 -1.71 18.23
N ASP A 15 -4.69 -2.22 18.96
CA ASP A 15 -4.73 -3.60 19.41
C ASP A 15 -5.20 -4.53 18.28
N ILE A 16 -4.34 -4.72 17.28
CA ILE A 16 -4.55 -5.61 16.13
C ILE A 16 -3.61 -6.79 16.20
N HIS A 17 -4.13 -8.00 15.96
CA HIS A 17 -3.37 -9.24 15.98
C HIS A 17 -3.68 -10.12 14.77
N GLY A 18 -2.64 -10.73 14.21
CA GLY A 18 -2.73 -11.64 13.07
C GLY A 18 -1.50 -11.53 12.18
N GLU A 19 -1.68 -11.93 10.92
CA GLU A 19 -0.67 -11.76 9.89
C GLU A 19 -0.49 -10.27 9.60
N LEU A 20 0.74 -9.81 9.78
CA LEU A 20 1.15 -8.43 9.57
C LEU A 20 2.30 -8.40 8.57
N GLU A 21 2.17 -7.51 7.60
CA GLU A 21 3.22 -7.16 6.65
C GLU A 21 3.64 -5.72 6.90
N THR A 22 4.93 -5.43 6.80
CA THR A 22 5.43 -4.07 6.91
C THR A 22 6.46 -3.80 5.85
N HIS A 23 6.20 -2.76 5.06
CA HIS A 23 7.08 -2.26 4.04
C HIS A 23 7.81 -1.02 4.56
N LEU A 24 9.14 -1.08 4.55
CA LEU A 24 10.00 0.07 4.79
C LEU A 24 10.54 0.56 3.46
N THR A 25 9.95 1.64 2.93
CA THR A 25 10.50 2.34 1.77
C THR A 25 11.71 3.13 2.23
N VAL A 26 12.82 2.99 1.51
CA VAL A 26 14.08 3.66 1.86
C VAL A 26 14.50 4.68 0.81
N ASP A 27 15.19 5.73 1.24
CA ASP A 27 15.94 6.59 0.33
C ASP A 27 17.16 5.82 -0.16
N CYS A 28 17.15 5.45 -1.43
CA CYS A 28 18.20 4.65 -2.04
C CYS A 28 18.37 5.10 -3.50
N PRO A 29 19.60 5.50 -3.90
CA PRO A 29 19.87 5.83 -5.30
C PRO A 29 19.71 4.59 -6.18
N ALA A 30 19.39 4.78 -7.45
CA ALA A 30 19.13 3.67 -8.38
C ALA A 30 20.30 2.65 -8.45
N SER A 31 21.55 3.11 -8.31
CA SER A 31 22.73 2.25 -8.27
C SER A 31 22.82 1.35 -7.04
N GLY A 32 22.20 1.75 -5.92
CA GLY A 32 22.23 1.01 -4.65
C GLY A 32 21.11 -0.03 -4.49
N VAL A 33 20.12 -0.04 -5.39
CA VAL A 33 18.94 -0.92 -5.30
C VAL A 33 19.34 -2.40 -5.29
N GLY A 34 20.32 -2.80 -6.12
CA GLY A 34 20.79 -4.18 -6.19
C GLY A 34 21.49 -4.63 -4.90
N GLU A 35 22.30 -3.75 -4.31
CA GLU A 35 22.98 -4.00 -3.03
C GLU A 35 21.98 -4.10 -1.88
N LEU A 36 20.98 -3.22 -1.85
CA LEU A 36 19.90 -3.27 -0.87
C LEU A 36 19.06 -4.55 -0.99
N ALA A 37 18.76 -4.99 -2.21
CA ALA A 37 18.06 -6.25 -2.45
C ALA A 37 18.86 -7.45 -1.91
N ALA A 38 20.17 -7.49 -2.18
CA ALA A 38 21.05 -8.52 -1.63
C ALA A 38 21.16 -8.44 -0.09
N TRP A 39 21.22 -7.23 0.46
CA TRP A 39 21.24 -6.98 1.91
C TRP A 39 19.98 -7.52 2.60
N ALA A 40 18.81 -7.33 1.99
CA ALA A 40 17.52 -7.84 2.49
C ALA A 40 17.47 -9.37 2.38
N ALA A 41 17.85 -9.93 1.23
CA ALA A 41 17.86 -11.37 1.00
C ALA A 41 18.78 -12.10 1.99
N GLY A 42 19.97 -11.55 2.28
CA GLY A 42 20.90 -12.11 3.26
C GLY A 42 20.37 -12.15 4.70
N ARG A 43 19.26 -11.46 4.97
CA ARG A 43 18.56 -11.43 6.27
C ARG A 43 17.21 -12.15 6.23
N GLY A 44 16.88 -12.80 5.12
CA GLY A 44 15.58 -13.46 4.92
C GLY A 44 14.41 -12.49 4.82
N LEU A 45 14.67 -11.23 4.50
CA LEU A 45 13.63 -10.20 4.33
C LEU A 45 13.14 -10.18 2.88
N GLY A 46 11.87 -9.82 2.70
CA GLY A 46 11.33 -9.55 1.37
C GLY A 46 11.90 -8.26 0.80
N PHE A 47 11.93 -8.16 -0.53
CA PHE A 47 12.32 -6.95 -1.23
C PHE A 47 11.42 -6.72 -2.44
N VAL A 48 10.89 -5.49 -2.55
CA VAL A 48 10.10 -5.05 -3.70
C VAL A 48 10.66 -3.70 -4.14
N HIS A 49 10.86 -3.50 -5.44
CA HIS A 49 11.20 -2.19 -6.00
C HIS A 49 10.09 -1.72 -6.93
N ILE A 50 9.32 -0.76 -6.46
CA ILE A 50 8.27 -0.12 -7.27
C ILE A 50 8.86 1.11 -7.94
N VAL A 51 8.68 1.22 -9.24
CA VAL A 51 8.96 2.45 -9.99
C VAL A 51 7.64 3.02 -10.49
N LEU A 52 7.28 4.22 -10.06
CA LEU A 52 6.18 5.02 -10.59
C LEU A 52 6.69 5.84 -11.78
N ALA A 53 5.87 6.15 -12.80
CA ALA A 53 6.35 7.06 -13.84
C ALA A 53 5.99 8.54 -13.66
N ARG A 54 5.15 8.87 -12.68
CA ARG A 54 4.93 10.26 -12.23
C ARG A 54 4.79 10.28 -10.71
N GLY A 55 4.73 11.48 -10.15
CA GLY A 55 4.79 11.70 -8.70
C GLY A 55 6.19 12.12 -8.27
N ARG A 56 6.28 12.68 -7.06
CA ARG A 56 7.54 13.24 -6.55
C ARG A 56 8.56 12.14 -6.18
N SER A 57 8.08 10.97 -5.76
CA SER A 57 8.90 9.82 -5.33
C SER A 57 8.73 8.64 -6.27
N ARG A 58 9.40 8.69 -7.43
CA ARG A 58 9.25 7.69 -8.50
C ARG A 58 9.89 6.35 -8.20
N SER A 59 11.02 6.31 -7.49
CA SER A 59 11.70 5.06 -7.14
C SER A 59 11.38 4.74 -5.68
N GLN A 60 10.80 3.57 -5.43
CA GLN A 60 10.39 3.13 -4.10
C GLN A 60 10.91 1.71 -3.85
N PRO A 61 12.20 1.58 -3.49
CA PRO A 61 12.73 0.32 -3.00
C PRO A 61 12.23 0.09 -1.57
N MET A 62 11.67 -1.09 -1.32
CA MET A 62 10.97 -1.45 -0.10
C MET A 62 11.53 -2.75 0.44
N VAL A 63 11.96 -2.72 1.70
CA VAL A 63 12.29 -3.93 2.47
C VAL A 63 11.04 -4.36 3.21
N THR A 64 10.67 -5.62 3.08
CA THR A 64 9.43 -6.17 3.61
C THR A 64 9.72 -7.11 4.76
N LEU A 65 9.05 -6.85 5.89
CA LEU A 65 8.99 -7.71 7.05
C LEU A 65 7.60 -8.35 7.12
N ARG A 66 7.54 -9.68 7.26
CA ARG A 66 6.27 -10.43 7.41
C ARG A 66 6.28 -11.23 8.70
N GLY A 67 5.10 -11.45 9.27
CA GLY A 67 4.93 -12.44 10.32
C GLY A 67 3.67 -12.23 11.14
N ASN A 68 3.35 -13.22 11.96
CA ASN A 68 2.16 -13.24 12.80
C ASN A 68 2.44 -12.64 14.18
N GLY A 69 1.49 -11.88 14.74
CA GLY A 69 1.63 -11.30 16.08
C GLY A 69 0.80 -10.04 16.27
N SER A 70 1.19 -9.20 17.23
CA SER A 70 0.52 -7.93 17.51
C SER A 70 1.11 -6.76 16.73
N ALA A 71 0.30 -5.75 16.42
CA ALA A 71 0.76 -4.51 15.80
C ALA A 71 1.84 -3.81 16.65
N ALA A 72 1.75 -3.88 17.98
CA ALA A 72 2.77 -3.37 18.90
C ALA A 72 4.11 -4.11 18.76
N GLY A 73 4.09 -5.44 18.68
CA GLY A 73 5.27 -6.25 18.43
C GLY A 73 5.90 -5.94 17.07
N ARG A 74 5.06 -5.86 16.03
CA ARG A 74 5.48 -5.49 14.67
C ARG A 74 6.12 -4.10 14.63
N ALA A 75 5.56 -3.12 15.34
CA ALA A 75 6.11 -1.76 15.40
C ALA A 75 7.51 -1.75 16.05
N ALA A 76 7.71 -2.52 17.13
CA ALA A 76 9.01 -2.64 17.78
C ALA A 76 10.07 -3.32 16.89
N GLU A 77 9.70 -4.39 16.18
CA GLU A 77 10.57 -5.04 15.18
C GLU A 77 10.92 -4.10 14.02
N THR A 78 9.92 -3.37 13.53
CA THR A 78 10.08 -2.40 12.45
C THR A 78 11.02 -1.27 12.86
N GLY A 79 10.93 -0.77 14.10
CA GLY A 79 11.85 0.24 14.63
C GLY A 79 13.30 -0.22 14.66
N ARG A 80 13.56 -1.49 15.03
CA ARG A 80 14.90 -2.09 14.98
C ARG A 80 15.42 -2.20 13.55
N LEU A 81 14.59 -2.73 12.64
CA LEU A 81 14.95 -2.86 11.23
C LEU A 81 15.22 -1.50 10.57
N ALA A 82 14.43 -0.47 10.90
CA ALA A 82 14.65 0.89 10.42
C ALA A 82 16.01 1.45 10.88
N ALA A 83 16.41 1.19 12.12
CA ALA A 83 17.72 1.58 12.64
C ALA A 83 18.86 0.84 11.94
N GLU A 84 18.70 -0.46 11.67
CA GLU A 84 19.68 -1.26 10.91
C GLU A 84 19.84 -0.76 9.47
N LEU A 85 18.73 -0.45 8.79
CA LEU A 85 18.73 0.13 7.45
C LEU A 85 19.44 1.48 7.43
N ALA A 86 19.13 2.36 8.38
CA ALA A 86 19.80 3.65 8.51
C ALA A 86 21.32 3.49 8.76
N ALA A 87 21.73 2.55 9.62
CA ALA A 87 23.13 2.25 9.87
C ALA A 87 23.85 1.68 8.63
N ALA A 88 23.11 1.01 7.74
CA ALA A 88 23.60 0.53 6.45
C ALA A 88 23.59 1.61 5.34
N GLY A 89 23.19 2.85 5.65
CA GLY A 89 23.15 3.96 4.68
C GLY A 89 21.85 4.08 3.89
N TYR A 90 20.79 3.37 4.30
CA TYR A 90 19.48 3.36 3.65
C TYR A 90 18.39 3.89 4.60
N PRO A 91 18.33 5.22 4.86
CA PRO A 91 17.33 5.76 5.78
C PRO A 91 15.91 5.51 5.28
N VAL A 92 15.01 5.14 6.19
CA VAL A 92 13.60 4.86 5.89
C VAL A 92 12.84 6.16 5.70
N VAL A 93 12.11 6.28 4.58
CA VAL A 93 11.29 7.44 4.22
C VAL A 93 9.79 7.18 4.32
N ARG A 94 9.38 5.91 4.40
CA ARG A 94 8.00 5.50 4.70
C ARG A 94 8.01 4.14 5.38
N THR A 95 7.16 3.99 6.38
CA THR A 95 6.78 2.70 6.97
C THR A 95 5.29 2.53 6.76
N LYS A 96 4.90 1.45 6.08
CA LYS A 96 3.52 1.04 5.91
C LYS A 96 3.33 -0.34 6.51
N THR A 97 2.48 -0.48 7.50
CA THR A 97 2.12 -1.75 8.15
C THR A 97 0.69 -2.11 7.82
N GLU A 98 0.50 -3.34 7.35
CA GLU A 98 -0.76 -3.85 6.83
C GLU A 98 -1.09 -5.15 7.54
N ALA A 99 -2.39 -5.36 7.78
CA ALA A 99 -2.92 -6.59 8.31
C ALA A 99 -3.88 -7.20 7.30
N ALA A 100 -4.09 -8.51 7.39
CA ALA A 100 -5.23 -9.12 6.73
C ALA A 100 -6.54 -8.44 7.19
N PRO A 101 -7.53 -8.22 6.30
CA PRO A 101 -8.73 -7.48 6.65
C PRO A 101 -9.63 -8.23 7.66
N TRP A 102 -9.42 -9.53 7.82
CA TRP A 102 -10.08 -10.38 8.83
C TRP A 102 -9.26 -10.56 10.12
N ALA A 103 -8.14 -9.85 10.28
CA ALA A 103 -7.33 -9.91 11.49
C ALA A 103 -8.11 -9.43 12.73
N GLN A 104 -7.76 -9.94 13.90
CA GLN A 104 -8.37 -9.53 15.16
C GLN A 104 -8.10 -8.04 15.39
N GLY A 105 -9.11 -7.29 15.79
CA GLY A 105 -9.01 -5.85 16.05
C GLY A 105 -9.22 -4.96 14.81
N VAL A 106 -9.32 -5.54 13.61
CA VAL A 106 -9.69 -4.79 12.40
C VAL A 106 -11.18 -4.39 12.46
N PRO A 107 -11.54 -3.12 12.22
CA PRO A 107 -12.92 -2.65 12.30
C PRO A 107 -13.84 -3.36 11.31
N GLN A 108 -14.87 -4.07 11.80
CA GLN A 108 -15.75 -4.87 10.94
C GLN A 108 -16.86 -4.06 10.26
N HIS A 109 -17.29 -2.95 10.88
CA HIS A 109 -18.36 -2.07 10.40
C HIS A 109 -18.03 -0.61 10.75
N ASP A 110 -18.68 0.36 10.09
CA ASP A 110 -18.36 1.79 10.19
C ASP A 110 -18.47 2.36 11.60
N ALA A 111 -19.38 1.83 12.41
CA ALA A 111 -19.53 2.23 13.81
C ALA A 111 -18.49 1.61 14.77
N ALA A 112 -17.61 0.72 14.29
CA ALA A 112 -16.62 0.06 15.14
C ALA A 112 -15.52 1.03 15.57
N ALA A 113 -14.98 0.83 16.77
CA ALA A 113 -13.82 1.59 17.23
C ALA A 113 -12.67 1.48 16.23
N GLY A 114 -12.02 2.61 15.93
CA GLY A 114 -10.93 2.69 14.96
C GLY A 114 -11.35 2.81 13.49
N ALA A 115 -12.60 2.53 13.12
CA ALA A 115 -13.07 2.67 11.74
C ALA A 115 -12.89 4.10 11.23
N GLY A 116 -13.18 5.11 12.06
CA GLY A 116 -13.02 6.54 11.71
C GLY A 116 -11.60 7.10 11.83
N HIS A 117 -10.58 6.28 12.10
CA HIS A 117 -9.21 6.77 12.31
C HIS A 117 -8.64 7.34 10.99
N PRO A 118 -8.10 8.58 10.97
CA PRO A 118 -7.72 9.24 9.72
C PRO A 118 -6.47 8.63 9.05
N GLY A 119 -5.61 7.94 9.80
CA GLY A 119 -4.41 7.28 9.27
C GLY A 119 -4.55 5.76 9.08
N ARG A 120 -5.77 5.22 9.06
CA ARG A 120 -6.04 3.79 8.86
C ARG A 120 -7.14 3.61 7.83
N TYR A 121 -6.99 2.62 6.97
CA TYR A 121 -7.91 2.44 5.84
C TYR A 121 -7.81 1.01 5.29
N PHE A 122 -8.86 0.55 4.63
CA PHE A 122 -8.77 -0.64 3.79
C PHE A 122 -8.15 -0.27 2.45
N GLU A 123 -7.30 -1.13 1.93
CA GLU A 123 -6.72 -1.01 0.59
C GLU A 123 -6.98 -2.30 -0.18
N HIS A 124 -7.38 -2.16 -1.44
CA HIS A 124 -7.59 -3.29 -2.35
C HIS A 124 -6.67 -3.12 -3.56
N HIS A 125 -6.04 -4.22 -3.99
CA HIS A 125 -5.26 -4.27 -5.21
C HIS A 125 -5.87 -5.29 -6.17
N VAL A 126 -6.49 -4.80 -7.24
CA VAL A 126 -7.01 -5.65 -8.32
C VAL A 126 -5.96 -5.74 -9.41
N LYS A 127 -5.38 -6.92 -9.61
CA LYS A 127 -4.37 -7.19 -10.64
C LYS A 127 -5.07 -7.53 -11.95
N LEU A 128 -4.86 -6.71 -12.97
CA LEU A 128 -5.38 -6.89 -14.31
C LEU A 128 -4.28 -7.39 -15.25
N LEU A 129 -4.64 -8.32 -16.14
CA LEU A 129 -3.88 -8.66 -17.32
C LEU A 129 -4.51 -7.95 -18.52
N LEU A 130 -3.73 -7.08 -19.16
CA LEU A 130 -4.16 -6.22 -20.24
C LEU A 130 -3.46 -6.60 -21.54
N PRO A 131 -4.15 -6.57 -22.69
CA PRO A 131 -3.52 -6.82 -23.98
C PRO A 131 -2.55 -5.69 -24.35
N PRO A 132 -1.62 -5.96 -25.28
CA PRO A 132 -0.78 -4.93 -25.88
C PRO A 132 -1.64 -3.80 -26.46
N GLY A 133 -1.27 -2.55 -26.19
CA GLY A 133 -1.96 -1.37 -26.76
C GLY A 133 -3.34 -1.07 -26.18
N HIS A 134 -3.70 -1.61 -25.01
CA HIS A 134 -4.96 -1.29 -24.31
C HIS A 134 -5.18 0.22 -24.12
N ASP A 135 -6.43 0.66 -24.19
CA ASP A 135 -6.79 2.05 -23.86
C ASP A 135 -6.74 2.28 -22.36
N ARG A 136 -5.57 2.71 -21.88
CA ARG A 136 -5.36 3.05 -20.48
C ARG A 136 -6.26 4.18 -20.00
N ALA A 137 -6.53 5.19 -20.82
CA ALA A 137 -7.35 6.32 -20.41
C ALA A 137 -8.81 5.90 -20.21
N ALA A 138 -9.32 4.95 -21.01
CA ALA A 138 -10.62 4.34 -20.77
C ALA A 138 -10.65 3.54 -19.47
N LEU A 139 -9.59 2.77 -19.15
CA LEU A 139 -9.49 2.08 -17.87
C LEU A 139 -9.45 3.04 -16.68
N GLU A 140 -8.71 4.15 -16.77
CA GLU A 140 -8.68 5.18 -15.73
C GLU A 140 -10.07 5.81 -15.51
N ARG A 141 -10.79 6.15 -16.59
CA ARG A 141 -12.17 6.67 -16.50
C ARG A 141 -13.13 5.66 -15.89
N LEU A 142 -12.94 4.36 -16.14
CA LEU A 142 -13.78 3.30 -15.60
C LEU A 142 -13.65 3.17 -14.08
N VAL A 143 -12.44 3.29 -13.55
CA VAL A 143 -12.17 3.02 -12.12
C VAL A 143 -12.29 4.27 -11.23
N LEU A 144 -12.19 5.47 -11.81
CA LEU A 144 -12.25 6.73 -11.08
C LEU A 144 -13.52 6.90 -10.20
N PRO A 145 -14.75 6.55 -10.64
CA PRO A 145 -15.95 6.67 -9.80
C PRO A 145 -15.91 5.78 -8.54
N HIS A 146 -15.03 4.78 -8.52
CA HIS A 146 -14.86 3.86 -7.40
C HIS A 146 -13.71 4.28 -6.46
N ALA A 147 -13.21 5.52 -6.57
CA ALA A 147 -12.03 6.01 -5.84
C ALA A 147 -10.82 5.07 -6.01
N ALA A 148 -10.67 4.54 -7.23
CA ALA A 148 -9.63 3.59 -7.57
C ALA A 148 -8.70 4.15 -8.66
N HIS A 149 -7.45 3.70 -8.65
CA HIS A 149 -6.37 4.26 -9.45
C HIS A 149 -5.58 3.17 -10.16
N VAL A 150 -5.37 3.32 -11.47
CA VAL A 150 -4.54 2.40 -12.25
C VAL A 150 -3.06 2.69 -11.99
N SER A 151 -2.26 1.64 -11.80
CA SER A 151 -0.80 1.75 -11.71
C SER A 151 -0.24 2.33 -13.01
N TRP A 152 0.73 3.25 -12.91
CA TRP A 152 1.32 3.85 -14.11
C TRP A 152 2.18 2.87 -14.90
N ASN A 153 3.00 2.07 -14.23
CA ASN A 153 3.82 1.05 -14.90
C ASN A 153 3.12 -0.31 -14.83
N ALA A 154 3.41 -1.16 -15.81
CA ALA A 154 3.15 -2.57 -15.69
C ALA A 154 4.03 -3.13 -14.57
N ARG A 155 3.44 -3.88 -13.64
CA ARG A 155 4.16 -4.69 -12.66
C ARG A 155 5.05 -5.71 -13.38
N ARG A 156 4.54 -6.23 -14.50
CA ARG A 156 5.23 -7.18 -15.36
C ARG A 156 4.73 -7.01 -16.78
N VAL A 157 5.66 -6.99 -17.74
CA VAL A 157 5.34 -7.19 -19.16
C VAL A 157 5.68 -8.64 -19.49
N ARG A 158 4.72 -9.37 -20.06
CA ARG A 158 4.89 -10.77 -20.46
C ARG A 158 5.54 -10.86 -21.84
N ALA A 159 6.05 -12.05 -22.19
CA ALA A 159 6.72 -12.29 -23.47
C ALA A 159 5.79 -12.08 -24.68
N ASP A 160 4.48 -12.22 -24.49
CA ASP A 160 3.44 -11.96 -25.49
C ASP A 160 2.99 -10.48 -25.55
N GLY A 161 3.68 -9.59 -24.83
CA GLY A 161 3.39 -8.17 -24.75
C GLY A 161 2.23 -7.79 -23.81
N HIS A 162 1.57 -8.75 -23.15
CA HIS A 162 0.55 -8.41 -22.17
C HIS A 162 1.15 -7.75 -20.94
N GLU A 163 0.41 -6.81 -20.36
CA GLU A 163 0.82 -6.07 -19.18
C GLU A 163 0.00 -6.49 -17.97
N GLU A 164 0.70 -6.75 -16.86
CA GLU A 164 0.08 -6.85 -15.54
C GLU A 164 0.06 -5.47 -14.89
N ARG A 165 -1.12 -4.95 -14.55
CA ARG A 165 -1.28 -3.65 -13.87
C ARG A 165 -2.16 -3.80 -12.63
N PHE A 166 -1.99 -2.92 -11.67
CA PHE A 166 -2.88 -2.85 -10.52
C PHE A 166 -3.91 -1.75 -10.69
N VAL A 167 -5.11 -2.00 -10.19
CA VAL A 167 -6.09 -0.99 -9.82
C VAL A 167 -6.13 -0.97 -8.30
N THR A 168 -5.68 0.12 -7.68
CA THR A 168 -5.65 0.30 -6.22
C THR A 168 -6.83 1.13 -5.77
N GLN A 169 -7.60 0.64 -4.80
CA GLN A 169 -8.72 1.35 -4.17
C GLN A 169 -8.44 1.54 -2.69
N ARG A 170 -8.56 2.77 -2.18
CA ARG A 170 -8.51 3.06 -0.74
C ARG A 170 -9.91 3.33 -0.21
N CYS A 171 -10.25 2.68 0.88
CA CYS A 171 -11.49 2.90 1.61
C CYS A 171 -11.14 3.45 3.00
N ALA A 172 -10.98 4.77 3.07
CA ALA A 172 -10.72 5.47 4.32
C ALA A 172 -12.00 5.60 5.17
N ARG A 173 -11.81 5.62 6.49
CA ARG A 173 -12.85 5.92 7.49
C ARG A 173 -14.09 5.01 7.47
N VAL A 174 -13.92 3.76 7.08
CA VAL A 174 -15.00 2.75 7.02
C VAL A 174 -14.56 1.43 7.65
N GLY A 175 -15.52 0.58 8.00
CA GLY A 175 -15.28 -0.80 8.39
C GLY A 175 -15.22 -1.76 7.19
N ARG A 176 -14.84 -3.01 7.47
CA ARG A 176 -14.65 -4.05 6.46
C ARG A 176 -15.89 -4.26 5.58
N ALA A 177 -17.09 -4.27 6.16
CA ALA A 177 -18.33 -4.50 5.40
C ALA A 177 -18.47 -3.50 4.23
N THR A 178 -18.34 -2.21 4.51
CA THR A 178 -18.44 -1.15 3.50
C THR A 178 -17.25 -1.16 2.53
N ALA A 179 -16.04 -1.51 3.00
CA ALA A 179 -14.90 -1.70 2.11
C ALA A 179 -15.15 -2.84 1.08
N GLU A 180 -15.70 -3.98 1.50
CA GLU A 180 -16.01 -5.09 0.61
C GLU A 180 -17.16 -4.75 -0.36
N GLU A 181 -18.16 -3.98 0.06
CA GLU A 181 -19.21 -3.46 -0.83
C GLU A 181 -18.62 -2.57 -1.93
N ARG A 182 -17.70 -1.67 -1.57
CA ARG A 182 -16.99 -0.80 -2.53
C ARG A 182 -16.10 -1.59 -3.47
N LEU A 183 -15.44 -2.64 -2.99
CA LEU A 183 -14.66 -3.55 -3.83
C LEU A 183 -15.57 -4.31 -4.80
N THR A 184 -16.72 -4.79 -4.32
CA THR A 184 -17.69 -5.51 -5.16
C THR A 184 -18.16 -4.63 -6.31
N ALA A 185 -18.55 -3.38 -6.02
CA ALA A 185 -18.92 -2.40 -7.05
C ALA A 185 -17.79 -2.15 -8.06
N LEU A 186 -16.52 -2.06 -7.62
CA LEU A 186 -15.38 -1.92 -8.51
C LEU A 186 -15.19 -3.16 -9.41
N LEU A 187 -15.31 -4.37 -8.85
CA LEU A 187 -15.17 -5.62 -9.60
C LEU A 187 -16.28 -5.79 -10.62
N GLU A 188 -17.51 -5.40 -10.30
CA GLU A 188 -18.64 -5.39 -11.23
C GLU A 188 -18.40 -4.43 -12.41
N ALA A 189 -17.88 -3.23 -12.15
CA ALA A 189 -17.52 -2.30 -13.21
C ALA A 189 -16.40 -2.84 -14.12
N LEU A 190 -15.43 -3.57 -13.55
CA LEU A 190 -14.37 -4.23 -14.30
C LEU A 190 -14.85 -5.46 -15.09
N ALA A 191 -15.95 -6.11 -14.67
CA ALA A 191 -16.47 -7.32 -15.31
C ALA A 191 -17.16 -7.08 -16.66
N ALA A 192 -17.66 -5.87 -16.93
CA ALA A 192 -18.29 -5.51 -18.21
C ALA A 192 -17.53 -4.37 -18.91
N PRO A 193 -16.25 -4.56 -19.28
CA PRO A 193 -15.38 -3.43 -19.46
C PRO A 193 -15.45 -2.86 -20.89
N PRO A 194 -15.31 -1.53 -21.04
CA PRO A 194 -15.02 -0.91 -22.33
C PRO A 194 -13.62 -1.25 -22.85
N VAL A 195 -12.75 -1.83 -22.01
CA VAL A 195 -11.36 -2.21 -22.32
C VAL A 195 -11.18 -3.71 -22.09
N PRO A 196 -10.76 -4.53 -23.08
CA PRO A 196 -10.50 -5.95 -22.87
C PRO A 196 -9.43 -6.17 -21.81
N HIS A 197 -9.74 -6.94 -20.77
CA HIS A 197 -8.79 -7.32 -19.73
C HIS A 197 -9.27 -8.56 -18.98
N ARG A 198 -8.40 -9.13 -18.14
CA ARG A 198 -8.75 -10.21 -17.21
C ARG A 198 -8.28 -9.85 -15.80
N ILE A 199 -9.15 -10.03 -14.81
CA ILE A 199 -8.73 -9.98 -13.40
C ILE A 199 -7.95 -11.26 -13.09
N VAL A 200 -6.71 -11.10 -12.65
CA VAL A 200 -5.78 -12.19 -12.33
C VAL A 200 -5.79 -12.48 -10.83
N GLU A 201 -5.90 -11.44 -10.02
CA GLU A 201 -5.79 -11.52 -8.56
C GLU A 201 -6.46 -10.32 -7.91
N VAL A 202 -6.97 -10.51 -6.69
CA VAL A 202 -7.54 -9.44 -5.86
C VAL A 202 -6.98 -9.59 -4.46
N GLU A 203 -6.12 -8.65 -4.06
CA GLU A 203 -5.55 -8.57 -2.71
C GLU A 203 -6.37 -7.56 -1.89
N ARG A 204 -6.53 -7.84 -0.59
CA ARG A 204 -7.29 -7.03 0.36
C ARG A 204 -6.48 -6.89 1.62
N GLU A 205 -6.33 -5.67 2.09
CA GLU A 205 -5.48 -5.35 3.22
C GLU A 205 -6.12 -4.25 4.07
N TYR A 206 -5.76 -4.21 5.34
CA TYR A 206 -6.08 -3.10 6.23
C TYR A 206 -4.79 -2.43 6.68
N VAL A 207 -4.62 -1.17 6.28
CA VAL A 207 -3.45 -0.36 6.66
C VAL A 207 -3.60 0.07 8.11
N VAL A 208 -2.75 -0.52 8.95
CA VAL A 208 -2.68 -0.31 10.39
C VAL A 208 -1.91 0.98 10.71
N TYR A 209 -0.89 1.26 9.93
CA TYR A 209 -0.01 2.42 10.08
C TYR A 209 0.60 2.80 8.74
N ASP A 210 0.62 4.09 8.43
CA ASP A 210 1.38 4.64 7.32
C ASP A 210 2.03 5.96 7.75
N SER A 211 3.36 6.01 7.74
CA SER A 211 4.11 7.16 8.21
C SER A 211 4.17 8.30 7.19
N ASN A 212 3.85 8.07 5.92
CA ASN A 212 4.05 9.05 4.85
C ASN A 212 3.17 8.81 3.62
N LEU A 213 1.89 9.20 3.70
CA LEU A 213 0.96 9.16 2.58
C LEU A 213 1.40 10.06 1.41
N ALA A 214 2.13 11.15 1.69
CA ALA A 214 2.59 12.10 0.67
C ALA A 214 3.60 11.50 -0.32
N LEU A 215 4.09 10.28 -0.07
CA LEU A 215 4.87 9.50 -1.03
C LEU A 215 4.05 9.12 -2.28
N ASP A 216 2.72 9.08 -2.15
CA ASP A 216 1.77 8.77 -3.23
C ASP A 216 1.22 10.04 -3.92
N ASP A 217 1.64 11.24 -3.50
CA ASP A 217 1.17 12.50 -4.08
C ASP A 217 1.45 12.57 -5.59
N GLY A 218 0.40 12.94 -6.34
CA GLY A 218 0.41 12.98 -7.80
C GLY A 218 0.13 11.62 -8.46
N TRP A 219 -0.10 10.57 -7.66
CA TRP A 219 -0.58 9.27 -8.11
C TRP A 219 -1.97 8.93 -7.54
N ILE A 220 -2.16 9.04 -6.22
CA ILE A 220 -3.46 8.94 -5.54
C ILE A 220 -3.80 10.31 -4.96
N THR A 221 -5.02 10.78 -5.18
CA THR A 221 -5.56 11.99 -4.54
C THR A 221 -6.70 11.57 -3.65
N GLU A 222 -6.57 11.79 -2.34
CA GLU A 222 -7.67 11.63 -1.39
C GLU A 222 -8.66 12.79 -1.56
N GLU A 223 -9.49 12.74 -2.60
CA GLU A 223 -10.69 13.58 -2.59
C GLU A 223 -11.73 12.91 -1.67
N PRO A 224 -12.28 13.63 -0.69
CA PRO A 224 -13.41 13.10 0.06
C PRO A 224 -14.54 12.88 -0.93
N THR A 225 -14.95 11.63 -1.10
CA THR A 225 -16.22 11.34 -1.78
C THR A 225 -17.31 12.08 -0.99
N PRO A 226 -18.16 12.90 -1.64
CA PRO A 226 -19.24 13.60 -0.96
C PRO A 226 -20.23 12.63 -0.29
#